data_AF-A0A7C2HHC3-F1
#
_entry.id   AF-A0A7C2HHC3-F1
#
_cell.length_a   1.000
_cell.length_b   1.000
_cell.length_c   1.000
_cell.angle_alpha   90.00
_cell.angle_beta   90.00
_cell.angle_gamma   90.00
#
_symmetry.space_group_name_H-M   'P 1'
#
loop_
_entity.id
_entity.type
_entity.pdbx_description
1 polymer ?
#
loop_
_entity_poly.entity_id
_entity_poly.type
_entity_poly.pdbx_seq_one_letter_code
_entity_poly.pdbx_strand_id
1 'polypeptide(L)'
;MAVAVNRRYAANLQRDGVGIREMLVLLEAYAQHRDWGRVRREALDGNLLGKTSRSQVRGFLKAFRRRFLSDLGLPPAEAVALFVRAPVPEGAVSQVLLAYYLRADALAERCYRDLVLPRLSGARSELTVPEVAAYLDLLACDHPELGRWSVTLRVRWIQGFRALLRRLSVMERAPSSRLRRPWVFPETFAFFWLWAWEHSGSVQEAGEADLWELFHET
;
A
#
# COMPACT_ATOMS: atom_id res chain seq x y z
N MET A 1 4.38 22.75 6.15
CA MET A 1 3.06 22.59 5.52
C MET A 1 3.23 22.33 4.03
N ALA A 2 3.29 21.06 3.61
CA ALA A 2 3.31 20.74 2.20
C ALA A 2 1.91 21.01 1.61
N VAL A 3 1.85 21.82 0.56
CA VAL A 3 0.64 21.99 -0.25
C VAL A 3 0.27 20.59 -0.77
N ALA A 4 -0.81 20.02 -0.25
CA ALA A 4 -1.33 18.76 -0.75
C ALA A 4 -1.67 18.97 -2.22
N VAL A 5 -0.82 18.45 -3.12
CA VAL A 5 -1.15 18.30 -4.53
C VAL A 5 -2.50 17.62 -4.55
N ASN A 6 -3.53 18.29 -5.09
CA ASN A 6 -4.89 17.78 -5.15
C ASN A 6 -4.93 16.55 -6.07
N ARG A 7 -4.54 15.40 -5.50
CA ARG A 7 -4.42 14.13 -6.20
C ARG A 7 -5.83 13.55 -6.27
N ARG A 8 -6.36 13.49 -7.50
CA ARG A 8 -7.66 12.89 -7.78
C ARG A 8 -7.75 11.48 -7.21
N TYR A 9 -8.81 11.18 -6.48
CA TYR A 9 -9.03 9.85 -5.93
C TYR A 9 -9.46 8.84 -7.00
N ALA A 10 -8.91 7.64 -6.90
CA ALA A 10 -9.16 6.56 -7.85
C ALA A 10 -9.48 5.28 -7.11
N ALA A 11 -10.39 4.48 -7.67
CA ALA A 11 -10.79 3.24 -7.05
C ALA A 11 -9.84 2.09 -7.42
N ASN A 12 -8.58 2.14 -7.02
CA ASN A 12 -7.60 1.12 -7.42
C ASN A 12 -7.69 -0.18 -6.60
N LEU A 13 -8.32 -0.15 -5.42
CA LEU A 13 -8.43 -1.32 -4.54
C LEU A 13 -9.54 -2.33 -4.95
N GLN A 14 -10.38 -1.98 -5.92
CA GLN A 14 -11.58 -2.74 -6.25
C GLN A 14 -11.41 -3.85 -7.30
N ARG A 15 -10.38 -3.80 -8.16
CA ARG A 15 -10.34 -4.59 -9.41
C ARG A 15 -9.56 -5.89 -9.31
N ASP A 16 -8.42 -5.90 -8.62
CA ASP A 16 -7.48 -7.04 -8.69
C ASP A 16 -7.25 -7.70 -7.32
N GLY A 17 -8.05 -7.33 -6.32
CA GLY A 17 -7.73 -7.56 -4.92
C GLY A 17 -6.45 -6.82 -4.52
N VAL A 18 -5.95 -7.09 -3.33
CA VAL A 18 -4.68 -6.50 -2.86
C VAL A 18 -3.52 -6.99 -3.74
N GLY A 19 -3.52 -8.28 -4.08
CA GLY A 19 -2.55 -8.87 -5.02
C GLY A 19 -1.14 -9.06 -4.47
N ILE A 20 -0.97 -9.26 -3.15
CA ILE A 20 0.35 -9.35 -2.50
C ILE A 20 1.22 -10.42 -3.16
N ARG A 21 0.73 -11.65 -3.30
CA ARG A 21 1.48 -12.74 -3.92
C ARG A 21 1.95 -12.36 -5.33
N GLU A 22 1.07 -11.78 -6.13
CA GLU A 22 1.41 -11.34 -7.48
C GLU A 22 2.43 -10.21 -7.48
N MET A 23 2.36 -9.27 -6.53
CA MET A 23 3.39 -8.24 -6.38
C MET A 23 4.75 -8.84 -6.01
N LEU A 24 4.79 -9.82 -5.11
CA LEU A 24 6.05 -10.49 -4.73
C LEU A 24 6.68 -11.23 -5.91
N VAL A 25 5.87 -11.94 -6.71
CA VAL A 25 6.34 -12.61 -7.93
C VAL A 25 6.89 -11.61 -8.95
N LEU A 26 6.21 -10.47 -9.15
CA LEU A 26 6.69 -9.42 -10.06
C LEU A 26 7.94 -8.72 -9.54
N LEU A 27 8.08 -8.52 -8.22
CA LEU A 27 9.28 -7.97 -7.60
C LEU A 27 10.48 -8.88 -7.85
N GLU A 28 10.30 -10.19 -7.67
CA GLU A 28 11.35 -11.18 -7.94
C GLU A 28 11.78 -11.16 -9.41
N ALA A 29 10.83 -11.23 -10.35
CA ALA A 29 11.14 -11.20 -11.77
C ALA A 29 11.80 -9.88 -12.18
N TYR A 30 11.38 -8.76 -11.59
CA TYR A 30 11.98 -7.45 -11.86
C TYR A 30 13.40 -7.36 -11.32
N ALA A 31 13.69 -7.90 -10.12
CA ALA A 31 15.04 -7.93 -9.58
C ALA A 31 16.01 -8.78 -10.41
N GLN A 32 15.52 -9.88 -10.98
CA GLN A 32 16.31 -10.76 -11.85
C GLN A 32 16.65 -10.13 -13.19
N HIS A 33 15.75 -9.32 -13.75
CA HIS A 33 15.90 -8.82 -15.11
C HIS A 33 16.26 -7.35 -15.22
N ARG A 34 15.88 -6.54 -14.22
CA ARG A 34 15.95 -5.07 -14.23
C ARG A 34 15.38 -4.44 -15.50
N ASP A 35 14.44 -5.14 -16.14
CA ASP A 35 13.79 -4.77 -17.39
C ASP A 35 12.28 -4.98 -17.24
N TRP A 36 11.57 -3.86 -17.07
CA TRP A 36 10.12 -3.87 -16.97
C TRP A 36 9.44 -4.39 -18.25
N GLY A 37 10.01 -4.13 -19.42
CA GLY A 37 9.52 -4.65 -20.69
C GLY A 37 9.57 -6.18 -20.73
N ARG A 38 10.65 -6.76 -20.22
CA ARG A 38 10.78 -8.23 -20.08
C ARG A 38 9.79 -8.80 -19.08
N VAL A 39 9.71 -8.26 -17.86
CA VAL A 39 8.74 -8.72 -16.84
C VAL A 39 7.30 -8.66 -17.38
N ARG A 40 6.96 -7.59 -18.11
CA ARG A 40 5.64 -7.45 -18.73
C ARG A 40 5.36 -8.55 -19.77
N ARG A 41 6.34 -8.91 -20.61
CA ARG A 41 6.20 -10.00 -21.59
C ARG A 41 6.04 -11.34 -20.88
N GLU A 42 6.87 -11.64 -19.89
CA GLU A 42 6.78 -12.90 -19.14
C GLU A 42 5.45 -13.03 -18.37
N ALA A 43 4.93 -11.93 -17.83
CA ALA A 43 3.61 -11.94 -17.20
C ALA A 43 2.46 -12.19 -18.18
N LEU A 44 2.48 -11.56 -19.36
CA LEU A 44 1.38 -11.63 -20.33
C LEU A 44 1.42 -12.86 -21.21
N ASP A 45 2.61 -13.29 -21.61
CA ASP A 45 2.82 -14.31 -22.64
C ASP A 45 3.46 -15.58 -22.05
N GLY A 46 4.25 -15.45 -20.97
CA GLY A 46 4.85 -16.57 -20.24
C GLY A 46 4.04 -17.07 -19.04
N ASN A 47 2.86 -16.50 -18.78
CA ASN A 47 1.99 -16.85 -17.65
C ASN A 47 2.71 -16.82 -16.28
N LEU A 48 3.63 -15.87 -16.07
CA LEU A 48 4.41 -15.75 -14.81
C LEU A 48 3.52 -15.72 -13.55
N LEU A 49 2.32 -15.12 -13.65
CA LEU A 49 1.41 -14.98 -12.51
C LEU A 49 0.45 -16.17 -12.34
N GLY A 50 0.49 -17.17 -13.22
CA GLY A 50 -0.41 -18.32 -13.21
C GLY A 50 -1.89 -17.91 -13.34
N LYS A 51 -2.19 -16.84 -14.10
CA LYS A 51 -3.54 -16.29 -14.25
C LYS A 51 -4.09 -16.58 -15.63
N THR A 52 -5.32 -17.07 -15.67
CA THR A 52 -6.04 -17.36 -16.92
C THR A 52 -6.52 -16.09 -17.62
N SER A 53 -6.79 -15.02 -16.88
CA SER A 53 -7.30 -13.77 -17.42
C SER A 53 -6.20 -12.76 -17.75
N ARG A 54 -6.00 -12.47 -19.05
CA ARG A 54 -5.07 -11.41 -19.49
C ARG A 54 -5.46 -10.03 -18.95
N SER A 55 -6.75 -9.74 -18.76
CA SER A 55 -7.18 -8.47 -18.18
C SER A 55 -6.78 -8.36 -16.71
N GLN A 56 -6.84 -9.45 -15.95
CA GLN A 56 -6.39 -9.50 -14.56
C GLN A 56 -4.86 -9.33 -14.47
N VAL A 57 -4.09 -9.99 -15.35
CA VAL A 57 -2.63 -9.79 -15.43
C VAL A 57 -2.29 -8.34 -15.72
N ARG A 58 -2.97 -7.69 -16.67
CA ARG A 58 -2.79 -6.26 -16.97
C ARG A 58 -3.12 -5.37 -15.75
N GLY A 59 -4.11 -5.75 -14.95
CA GLY A 59 -4.44 -5.11 -13.68
C GLY A 59 -3.28 -5.14 -12.70
N PHE A 60 -2.71 -6.33 -12.45
CA PHE A 60 -1.53 -6.49 -11.60
C PHE A 60 -0.31 -5.74 -12.11
N LEU A 61 -0.02 -5.77 -13.41
CA LEU A 61 1.11 -5.02 -14.00
C LEU A 61 0.93 -3.50 -13.82
N LYS A 62 -0.29 -2.99 -14.00
CA LYS A 62 -0.58 -1.57 -13.75
C LYS A 62 -0.42 -1.22 -12.27
N ALA A 63 -0.87 -2.09 -11.37
CA ALA A 63 -0.71 -1.90 -9.93
C ALA A 63 0.77 -1.94 -9.51
N PHE A 64 1.55 -2.89 -10.04
CA PHE A 64 2.98 -3.00 -9.80
C PHE A 64 3.73 -1.74 -10.21
N ARG A 65 3.50 -1.25 -11.44
CA ARG A 65 4.14 -0.03 -11.93
C ARG A 65 3.84 1.18 -11.03
N ARG A 66 2.58 1.32 -10.59
CA ARG A 66 2.19 2.40 -9.67
C ARG A 66 2.87 2.29 -8.30
N ARG A 67 3.04 1.06 -7.80
CA ARG A 67 3.55 0.80 -6.45
C ARG A 67 5.07 0.85 -6.38
N PHE A 68 5.78 0.30 -7.36
CA PHE A 68 7.22 0.06 -7.21
C PHE A 68 8.09 0.77 -8.26
N LEU A 69 7.50 1.22 -9.37
CA LEU A 69 8.23 1.89 -10.46
C LEU A 69 7.86 3.38 -10.59
N SER A 70 7.06 3.90 -9.67
CA SER A 70 6.74 5.32 -9.59
C SER A 70 7.59 5.95 -8.51
N ASP A 71 7.91 7.23 -8.66
CA ASP A 71 8.58 7.98 -7.60
C ASP A 71 7.58 8.26 -6.47
N LEU A 72 7.71 7.48 -5.40
CA LEU A 72 6.89 7.57 -4.20
C LEU A 72 7.68 8.17 -3.01
N GLY A 73 8.93 8.58 -3.21
CA GLY A 73 9.84 8.87 -2.09
C GLY A 73 10.10 7.66 -1.20
N LEU A 74 10.13 6.46 -1.80
CA LEU A 74 10.38 5.18 -1.14
C LEU A 74 11.54 4.45 -1.83
N PRO A 75 12.15 3.45 -1.17
CA PRO A 75 13.17 2.61 -1.80
C PRO A 75 12.75 2.04 -3.18
N PRO A 76 13.70 1.85 -4.11
CA PRO A 76 13.37 1.35 -5.43
C PRO A 76 12.96 -0.13 -5.39
N ALA A 77 12.26 -0.60 -6.43
CA ALA A 77 11.73 -1.97 -6.53
C ALA A 77 12.81 -3.04 -6.29
N GLU A 78 14.04 -2.81 -6.75
CA GLU A 78 15.18 -3.70 -6.57
C GLU A 78 15.51 -3.89 -5.09
N ALA A 79 15.50 -2.81 -4.31
CA ALA A 79 15.74 -2.87 -2.87
C ALA A 79 14.64 -3.64 -2.15
N VAL A 80 13.37 -3.42 -2.54
CA VAL A 80 12.23 -4.16 -1.97
C VAL A 80 12.33 -5.66 -2.28
N ALA A 81 12.71 -6.01 -3.49
CA ALA A 81 12.86 -7.41 -3.88
C ALA A 81 13.99 -8.09 -3.10
N LEU A 82 15.13 -7.42 -2.91
CA LEU A 82 16.21 -7.92 -2.04
C LEU A 82 15.73 -8.11 -0.59
N PHE A 83 14.98 -7.15 -0.06
CA PHE A 83 14.42 -7.23 1.29
C PHE A 83 13.46 -8.41 1.45
N VAL A 84 12.56 -8.62 0.49
CA VAL A 84 11.59 -9.72 0.49
C VAL A 84 12.26 -11.09 0.42
N ARG A 85 13.41 -11.21 -0.26
CA ARG A 85 14.17 -12.46 -0.36
C ARG A 85 15.03 -12.75 0.86
N ALA A 86 15.34 -11.73 1.65
CA ALA A 86 16.13 -11.89 2.86
C ALA A 86 15.36 -12.75 3.89
N PRO A 87 16.05 -13.42 4.81
CA PRO A 87 15.42 -14.21 5.87
C PRO A 87 14.82 -13.30 6.96
N VAL A 88 13.86 -12.45 6.59
CA VAL A 88 13.19 -11.50 7.48
C VAL A 88 11.79 -12.00 7.85
N PRO A 89 11.22 -11.55 8.99
CA PRO A 89 9.86 -11.93 9.37
C PRO A 89 8.82 -11.48 8.32
N GLU A 90 7.78 -12.29 8.11
CA GLU A 90 6.66 -11.95 7.20
C GLU A 90 5.97 -10.63 7.61
N GLY A 91 5.94 -10.34 8.92
CA GLY A 91 5.45 -9.08 9.46
C GLY A 91 6.25 -7.86 8.97
N ALA A 92 7.57 -7.99 8.85
CA ALA A 92 8.43 -6.93 8.32
C ALA A 92 8.18 -6.70 6.83
N VAL A 93 8.03 -7.77 6.04
CA VAL A 93 7.62 -7.68 4.62
C VAL A 93 6.26 -6.97 4.50
N SER A 94 5.30 -7.32 5.36
CA SER A 94 3.99 -6.69 5.37
C SER A 94 4.07 -5.18 5.66
N GLN A 95 4.90 -4.76 6.61
CA GLN A 95 5.09 -3.33 6.93
C GLN A 95 5.77 -2.56 5.80
N VAL A 96 6.78 -3.15 5.16
CA VAL A 96 7.42 -2.55 3.98
C VAL A 96 6.39 -2.38 2.87
N LEU A 97 5.64 -3.43 2.54
CA LEU A 97 4.60 -3.36 1.50
C LEU A 97 3.50 -2.36 1.84
N LEU A 98 3.12 -2.20 3.12
CA LEU A 98 2.10 -1.22 3.52
C LEU A 98 2.44 0.19 3.04
N ALA A 99 3.69 0.63 3.20
CA ALA A 99 4.14 1.94 2.73
C ALA A 99 3.88 2.12 1.23
N TYR A 100 4.28 1.15 0.39
CA TYR A 100 4.07 1.21 -1.06
C TYR A 100 2.59 1.19 -1.45
N TYR A 101 1.76 0.43 -0.74
CA TYR A 101 0.33 0.36 -1.04
C TYR A 101 -0.40 1.67 -0.70
N LEU A 102 -0.04 2.31 0.41
CA LEU A 102 -0.60 3.59 0.81
C LEU A 102 -0.10 4.70 -0.12
N ARG A 103 1.21 4.88 -0.28
CA ARG A 103 1.78 5.96 -1.11
C ARG A 103 1.37 5.89 -2.59
N ALA A 104 1.08 4.69 -3.11
CA ALA A 104 0.62 4.50 -4.49
C ALA A 104 -0.89 4.72 -4.70
N ASP A 105 -1.66 5.00 -3.64
CA ASP A 105 -3.10 5.25 -3.70
C ASP A 105 -3.51 6.34 -2.69
N ALA A 106 -3.68 7.57 -3.20
CA ALA A 106 -4.00 8.73 -2.38
C ALA A 106 -5.26 8.57 -1.52
N LEU A 107 -6.28 7.83 -1.98
CA LEU A 107 -7.48 7.60 -1.17
C LEU A 107 -7.20 6.59 -0.06
N ALA A 108 -6.45 5.52 -0.36
CA ALA A 108 -6.05 4.55 0.64
C ALA A 108 -5.17 5.19 1.72
N GLU A 109 -4.20 6.01 1.34
CA GLU A 109 -3.37 6.77 2.27
C GLU A 109 -4.21 7.72 3.12
N ARG A 110 -5.12 8.48 2.50
CA ARG A 110 -5.98 9.42 3.22
C ARG A 110 -6.88 8.70 4.23
N CYS A 111 -7.55 7.63 3.81
CA CYS A 111 -8.36 6.82 4.73
C CYS A 111 -7.52 6.17 5.83
N TYR A 112 -6.28 5.75 5.56
CA TYR A 112 -5.40 5.20 6.57
C TYR A 112 -5.03 6.25 7.62
N ARG A 113 -4.61 7.44 7.17
CA ARG A 113 -4.23 8.54 8.07
C ARG A 113 -5.40 9.01 8.93
N ASP A 114 -6.58 9.20 8.34
CA ASP A 114 -7.70 9.81 9.05
C ASP A 114 -8.53 8.80 9.86
N LEU A 115 -8.58 7.52 9.43
CA LEU A 115 -9.39 6.49 10.10
C LEU A 115 -8.57 5.48 10.89
N VAL A 116 -7.39 5.09 10.42
CA VAL A 116 -6.63 3.99 11.02
C VAL A 116 -5.67 4.50 12.08
N LEU A 117 -4.80 5.47 11.75
CA LEU A 117 -3.75 5.93 12.68
C LEU A 117 -4.28 6.37 14.06
N PRO A 118 -5.32 7.22 14.17
CA PRO A 118 -5.82 7.67 15.48
C PRO A 118 -6.37 6.53 16.34
N ARG A 119 -6.76 5.41 15.69
CA ARG A 119 -7.29 4.21 16.36
C ARG A 119 -6.19 3.22 16.77
N LEU A 120 -4.97 3.36 16.26
CA LEU A 120 -3.84 2.52 16.67
C LEU A 120 -3.28 2.95 18.03
N SER A 121 -3.41 4.24 18.38
CA SER A 121 -2.99 4.81 19.67
C SER A 121 -4.14 4.95 20.66
N GLY A 122 -5.38 5.05 20.18
CA GLY A 122 -6.55 5.35 20.99
C GLY A 122 -7.22 4.14 21.66
N ALA A 123 -8.18 4.40 22.55
CA ALA A 123 -8.98 3.38 23.24
C ALA A 123 -9.92 2.61 22.31
N ARG A 124 -10.26 3.17 21.14
CA ARG A 124 -11.12 2.57 20.14
C ARG A 124 -10.29 2.00 19.00
N SER A 125 -10.19 0.68 18.92
CA SER A 125 -9.41 -0.02 17.89
C SER A 125 -10.25 -0.51 16.70
N GLU A 126 -11.57 -0.32 16.68
CA GLU A 126 -12.41 -0.89 15.63
C GLU A 126 -12.60 0.05 14.42
N LEU A 127 -12.56 -0.55 13.22
CA LEU A 127 -12.90 0.10 11.96
C LEU A 127 -13.98 -0.70 11.20
N THR A 128 -15.19 -0.15 11.19
CA THR A 128 -16.38 -0.78 10.61
C THR A 128 -16.66 -0.30 9.18
N VAL A 129 -17.50 -1.04 8.44
CA VAL A 129 -17.92 -0.64 7.09
C VAL A 129 -18.69 0.69 7.09
N PRO A 130 -19.66 0.93 7.99
CA PRO A 130 -20.39 2.19 8.02
C PRO A 130 -19.49 3.41 8.27
N GLU A 131 -18.46 3.27 9.10
CA GLU A 131 -17.51 4.36 9.35
C GLU A 131 -16.71 4.74 8.10
N VAL A 132 -16.19 3.75 7.38
CA VAL A 132 -15.47 4.03 6.12
C VAL A 132 -16.44 4.63 5.10
N ALA A 133 -17.68 4.15 5.02
CA ALA A 133 -18.69 4.70 4.12
C ALA A 133 -19.00 6.18 4.44
N ALA A 134 -19.31 6.49 5.70
CA ALA A 134 -19.58 7.86 6.15
C ALA A 134 -18.40 8.80 5.89
N TYR A 135 -17.18 8.31 6.07
CA TYR A 135 -15.99 9.09 5.76
C TYR A 135 -15.80 9.33 4.24
N LEU A 136 -16.12 8.36 3.39
CA LEU A 136 -16.14 8.57 1.94
C LEU A 136 -17.24 9.53 1.47
N ASP A 137 -18.35 9.61 2.21
CA ASP A 137 -19.41 10.60 1.96
C ASP A 137 -18.93 12.00 2.36
N LEU A 138 -18.24 12.13 3.50
CA LEU A 138 -17.60 13.37 3.92
C LEU A 138 -16.56 13.86 2.89
N LEU A 139 -15.66 12.99 2.45
CA LEU A 139 -14.66 13.34 1.43
C LEU A 139 -15.30 13.72 0.09
N ALA A 140 -16.48 13.21 -0.24
CA ALA A 140 -17.15 13.52 -1.50
C ALA A 140 -17.63 14.99 -1.59
N CYS A 141 -17.73 15.71 -0.45
CA CYS A 141 -18.00 17.14 -0.43
C CYS A 141 -16.91 17.94 -1.15
N ASP A 142 -15.64 17.57 -0.93
CA ASP A 142 -14.48 18.27 -1.49
C ASP A 142 -13.89 17.54 -2.73
N HIS A 143 -14.24 16.27 -2.92
CA HIS A 143 -13.74 15.42 -4.00
C HIS A 143 -14.88 14.88 -4.87
N PRO A 144 -15.33 15.63 -5.90
CA PRO A 144 -16.50 15.30 -6.70
C PRO A 144 -16.37 13.98 -7.46
N GLU A 145 -15.16 13.49 -7.71
CA GLU A 145 -14.93 12.17 -8.29
C GLU A 145 -15.46 11.03 -7.41
N LEU A 146 -15.48 11.18 -6.08
CA LEU A 146 -16.06 10.18 -5.18
C LEU A 146 -17.59 10.21 -5.23
N GLY A 147 -18.18 11.41 -5.34
CA GLY A 147 -19.63 11.57 -5.48
C GLY A 147 -20.20 10.93 -6.75
N ARG A 148 -19.36 10.72 -7.78
CA ARG A 148 -19.73 10.03 -9.03
C ARG A 148 -19.65 8.51 -8.93
N TRP A 149 -19.16 7.95 -7.84
CA TRP A 149 -19.05 6.50 -7.70
C TRP A 149 -20.42 5.88 -7.46
N SER A 150 -20.75 4.84 -8.22
CA SER A 150 -21.92 4.02 -7.89
C SER A 150 -21.78 3.41 -6.50
N VAL A 151 -22.91 3.13 -5.85
CA VAL A 151 -22.97 2.45 -4.55
C VAL A 151 -22.15 1.15 -4.56
N THR A 152 -22.27 0.35 -5.63
CA THR A 152 -21.50 -0.90 -5.79
C THR A 152 -20.00 -0.66 -5.82
N LEU A 153 -19.54 0.39 -6.50
CA LEU A 153 -18.12 0.74 -6.58
C LEU A 153 -17.57 1.13 -5.21
N ARG A 154 -18.33 1.95 -4.47
CA ARG A 154 -17.99 2.39 -3.12
C ARG A 154 -17.91 1.20 -2.16
N VAL A 155 -18.90 0.30 -2.18
CA VAL A 155 -18.88 -0.93 -1.35
C VAL A 155 -17.68 -1.81 -1.68
N ARG A 156 -17.38 -2.05 -2.97
CA ARG A 156 -16.22 -2.84 -3.38
C ARG A 156 -14.90 -2.20 -2.94
N TRP A 157 -14.80 -0.89 -3.02
CA TRP A 157 -13.61 -0.17 -2.55
C TRP A 157 -13.44 -0.31 -1.03
N ILE A 158 -14.50 -0.11 -0.24
CA ILE A 158 -14.45 -0.26 1.22
C ILE A 158 -14.01 -1.68 1.61
N GLN A 159 -14.55 -2.69 0.94
CA GLN A 159 -14.14 -4.08 1.14
C GLN A 159 -12.67 -4.30 0.77
N GLY A 160 -12.23 -3.72 -0.35
CA GLY A 160 -10.83 -3.77 -0.78
C GLY A 160 -9.87 -3.11 0.22
N PHE A 161 -10.24 -1.96 0.77
CA PHE A 161 -9.48 -1.26 1.80
C PHE A 161 -9.36 -2.08 3.09
N ARG A 162 -10.46 -2.64 3.59
CA ARG A 162 -10.38 -3.52 4.77
C ARG A 162 -9.60 -4.80 4.48
N ALA A 163 -9.71 -5.37 3.29
CA ALA A 163 -8.92 -6.53 2.88
C ALA A 163 -7.42 -6.21 2.82
N LEU A 164 -7.04 -5.00 2.38
CA LEU A 164 -5.67 -4.50 2.42
C LEU A 164 -5.12 -4.50 3.85
N LEU A 165 -5.84 -3.86 4.78
CA LEU A 165 -5.43 -3.77 6.18
C LEU A 165 -5.24 -5.16 6.80
N ARG A 166 -6.12 -6.12 6.48
CA ARG A 166 -5.99 -7.50 6.98
C ARG A 166 -4.78 -8.23 6.41
N ARG A 167 -4.56 -8.13 5.10
CA ARG A 167 -3.45 -8.83 4.44
C ARG A 167 -2.09 -8.27 4.84
N LEU A 168 -2.04 -7.02 5.29
CA LEU A 168 -0.83 -6.38 5.79
C LEU A 168 -0.78 -6.34 7.33
N SER A 169 -1.60 -7.16 7.99
CA SER A 169 -1.61 -7.36 9.45
C SER A 169 -1.94 -6.13 10.31
N VAL A 170 -2.48 -5.07 9.71
CA VAL A 170 -3.00 -3.87 10.42
C VAL A 170 -4.39 -4.13 11.00
N MET A 171 -5.17 -5.04 10.42
CA MET A 171 -6.49 -5.44 10.92
C MET A 171 -6.54 -6.96 11.17
N GLU A 172 -7.26 -7.37 12.21
CA GLU A 172 -7.53 -8.78 12.49
C GLU A 172 -8.27 -9.47 11.34
N ARG A 173 -8.11 -10.80 11.27
CA ARG A 173 -8.79 -11.61 10.26
C ARG A 173 -10.30 -11.46 10.35
N ALA A 174 -10.98 -11.56 9.21
CA ALA A 174 -12.43 -11.52 9.16
C ALA A 174 -13.02 -12.63 10.06
N PRO A 175 -14.16 -12.36 10.74
CA PRO A 175 -15.05 -11.21 10.59
C PRO A 175 -14.67 -9.95 11.40
N SER A 176 -13.58 -9.97 12.17
CA SER A 176 -13.19 -8.87 13.07
C SER A 176 -13.03 -7.52 12.35
N SER A 177 -13.39 -6.44 13.05
CA SER A 177 -13.16 -5.04 12.70
C SER A 177 -11.99 -4.42 13.47
N ARG A 178 -11.36 -5.17 14.38
CA ARG A 178 -10.30 -4.65 15.25
C ARG A 178 -9.02 -4.42 14.47
N LEU A 179 -8.46 -3.23 14.63
CA LEU A 179 -7.14 -2.84 14.21
C LEU A 179 -6.13 -3.34 15.25
N ARG A 180 -4.96 -3.73 14.76
CA ARG A 180 -3.83 -4.14 15.57
C ARG A 180 -2.78 -3.07 15.44
N ARG A 181 -2.32 -2.54 16.57
CA ARG A 181 -1.16 -1.67 16.61
C ARG A 181 0.07 -2.48 16.19
N PRO A 182 0.69 -2.20 15.03
CA PRO A 182 1.92 -2.89 14.66
C PRO A 182 3.09 -2.25 15.42
N TRP A 183 3.90 -3.06 16.07
CA TRP A 183 5.25 -2.65 16.45
C TRP A 183 6.11 -2.68 15.20
N VAL A 184 6.84 -1.61 14.90
CA VAL A 184 7.73 -1.58 13.74
C VAL A 184 8.83 -2.61 13.94
N PHE A 185 8.99 -3.50 12.96
CA PHE A 185 10.06 -4.49 13.00
C PHE A 185 11.42 -3.80 12.79
N PRO A 186 12.48 -4.19 13.52
CA PRO A 186 13.82 -3.64 13.32
C PRO A 186 14.28 -3.69 11.86
N GLU A 187 13.92 -4.75 11.13
CA GLU A 187 14.24 -4.92 9.71
C GLU A 187 13.50 -3.90 8.83
N THR A 188 12.22 -3.63 9.15
CA THR A 188 11.44 -2.59 8.44
C THR A 188 12.03 -1.21 8.70
N PHE A 189 12.33 -0.92 9.97
CA PHE A 189 12.96 0.33 10.36
C PHE A 189 14.31 0.50 9.65
N ALA A 190 15.20 -0.48 9.76
CA ALA A 190 16.52 -0.43 9.12
C ALA A 190 16.43 -0.27 7.60
N PHE A 191 15.52 -0.99 6.94
CA PHE A 191 15.32 -0.89 5.49
C PHE A 191 15.00 0.53 5.03
N PHE A 192 14.04 1.18 5.68
CA PHE A 192 13.65 2.55 5.31
C PHE A 192 14.65 3.60 5.79
N TRP A 193 15.16 3.45 7.02
CA TRP A 193 16.09 4.39 7.61
C TRP A 193 17.42 4.44 6.85
N LEU A 194 17.99 3.28 6.49
CA LEU A 194 19.23 3.21 5.71
C LEU A 194 19.05 3.84 4.33
N TRP A 195 17.95 3.55 3.64
CA TRP A 195 17.65 4.18 2.36
C TRP A 195 17.51 5.71 2.49
N ALA A 196 16.75 6.19 3.49
CA ALA A 196 16.56 7.61 3.71
C ALA A 196 17.90 8.31 4.01
N TRP A 197 18.73 7.71 4.86
CA TRP A 197 20.06 8.22 5.19
C TRP A 197 21.00 8.27 3.98
N GLU A 198 21.03 7.23 3.15
CA GLU A 198 21.83 7.23 1.91
C GLU A 198 21.40 8.32 0.92
N HIS A 199 20.12 8.69 0.90
CA HIS A 199 19.57 9.69 -0.02
C HIS A 199 19.69 11.12 0.50
N SER A 200 19.53 11.33 1.81
CA SER A 200 19.62 12.65 2.43
C SER A 200 21.05 13.03 2.83
N GLY A 201 21.91 12.04 3.10
CA GLY A 201 23.22 12.24 3.72
C GLY A 201 23.13 12.67 5.19
N SER A 202 21.93 12.70 5.79
CA SER A 202 21.66 13.24 7.13
C SER A 202 20.87 12.26 7.98
N VAL A 203 21.46 11.88 9.12
CA VAL A 203 20.82 11.04 10.15
C VAL A 203 19.56 11.71 10.70
N GLN A 204 19.59 13.03 10.87
CA GLN A 204 18.44 13.79 11.36
C GLN A 204 17.28 13.74 10.36
N GLU A 205 17.55 14.03 9.09
CA GLU A 205 16.52 14.02 8.05
C GLU A 205 15.93 12.62 7.84
N ALA A 206 16.75 11.56 7.97
CA ALA A 206 16.28 10.19 7.95
C ALA A 206 15.34 9.87 9.13
N GLY A 207 15.56 10.48 10.29
CA GLY A 207 14.69 10.36 11.47
C GLY A 207 13.38 11.14 11.34
N GLU A 208 13.36 12.21 10.56
CA GLU A 208 12.21 13.10 10.36
C GLU A 208 11.38 12.76 9.11
N ALA A 209 11.69 11.66 8.42
CA ALA A 209 10.98 11.27 7.21
C ALA A 209 9.47 11.09 7.46
N ASP A 210 8.64 11.69 6.59
CA ASP A 210 7.17 11.64 6.62
C ASP A 210 6.60 10.21 6.54
N LEU A 211 7.43 9.25 6.16
CA LEU A 211 7.14 7.83 6.18
C LEU A 211 6.84 7.30 7.59
N TRP A 212 7.50 7.83 8.62
CA TRP A 212 7.35 7.31 9.97
C TRP A 212 5.96 7.55 10.54
N GLU A 213 5.28 8.59 10.07
CA GLU A 213 3.87 8.85 10.36
C GLU A 213 2.94 7.70 9.95
N LEU A 214 3.35 6.82 9.00
CA LEU A 214 2.54 5.64 8.65
C LEU A 214 2.55 4.56 9.74
N PHE A 215 3.50 4.64 10.69
CA PHE A 215 3.70 3.63 11.72
C PHE A 215 3.44 4.14 13.14
N HIS A 216 3.45 5.46 13.36
CA HIS A 216 3.10 6.07 14.62
C HIS A 216 2.34 7.38 14.41
N GLU A 217 1.46 7.69 15.36
CA GLU A 217 0.89 9.03 15.49
C GLU A 217 1.95 9.95 16.09
N THR A 218 2.16 11.10 15.45
CA THR A 218 3.10 12.14 15.88
C THR A 218 2.50 13.04 16.95
#